data_AF-A0A9D9CN34-F1
#
_entry.id   AF-A0A9D9CN34-F1
#
_cell.length_a   1.000
_cell.length_b   1.000
_cell.length_c   1.000
_cell.angle_alpha   90.00
_cell.angle_beta   90.00
_cell.angle_gamma   90.00
#
_symmetry.space_group_name_H-M   'P 1'
#
loop_
_entity.id
_entity.type
_entity.pdbx_description
1 polymer ?
#
loop_
_entity_poly.entity_id
_entity_poly.type
_entity_poly.pdbx_seq_one_letter_code
_entity_poly.pdbx_strand_id
1 'polypeptide(L)'
;AYMGKMVKSKIAMTGEMTLRGKVLPVGGIKEKILAAKRAGIDTIILSKENEKDINEIKEMYIKGLNFIYVNNISEVLETIF
;
A
#
# COMPACT_ATOMS: atom_id res chain seq x y z
N ALA A 1 -4.54 17.98 -1.84
CA ALA A 1 -4.31 19.43 -2.03
C ALA A 1 -4.97 19.93 -3.31
N TYR A 2 -4.54 19.51 -4.50
CA TYR A 2 -5.07 20.00 -5.79
C TYR A 2 -6.57 19.71 -6.02
N MET A 3 -7.04 18.50 -5.68
CA MET A 3 -8.43 18.09 -5.91
C MET A 3 -9.42 18.53 -4.81
N GLY A 4 -8.96 19.18 -3.73
CA GLY A 4 -9.82 19.53 -2.58
C GLY A 4 -10.44 18.35 -1.81
N LYS A 5 -10.16 17.11 -2.17
CA LYS A 5 -10.66 15.91 -1.47
C LYS A 5 -9.78 15.53 -0.28
N MET A 6 -10.41 15.11 0.81
CA MET A 6 -9.73 14.55 1.97
C MET A 6 -9.36 13.09 1.73
N VAL A 7 -8.15 12.73 2.16
CA VAL A 7 -7.66 11.35 2.08
C VAL A 7 -8.20 10.57 3.28
N LYS A 8 -8.63 9.34 3.07
CA LYS A 8 -9.02 8.42 4.16
C LYS A 8 -7.89 8.31 5.19
N SER A 9 -8.26 8.38 6.46
CA SER A 9 -7.31 8.29 7.57
C SER A 9 -6.77 6.86 7.72
N LYS A 10 -5.59 6.70 8.35
CA LYS A 10 -4.96 5.39 8.63
C LYS A 10 -4.65 4.52 7.40
N ILE A 11 -4.30 5.15 6.28
CA ILE A 11 -3.80 4.49 5.07
C ILE A 11 -2.30 4.72 4.92
N ALA A 12 -1.54 3.67 4.62
CA ALA A 12 -0.19 3.75 4.08
C ALA A 12 -0.19 3.34 2.60
N MET A 13 0.65 4.00 1.80
CA MET A 13 0.92 3.58 0.42
C MET A 13 2.43 3.40 0.26
N THR A 14 2.83 2.32 -0.41
CA THR A 14 4.23 2.13 -0.83
C THR A 14 4.31 1.53 -2.24
N GLY A 15 5.14 2.12 -3.08
CA GLY A 15 5.36 1.70 -4.46
C GLY A 15 6.21 2.74 -5.19
N GLU A 16 6.89 2.32 -6.24
CA GLU A 16 7.51 3.24 -7.20
C GLU A 16 6.53 3.50 -8.33
N MET A 17 6.51 4.72 -8.88
CA MET A 17 5.60 5.08 -9.97
C MET A 17 6.39 5.48 -11.21
N THR A 18 5.97 4.96 -12.36
CA THR A 18 6.47 5.41 -13.67
C THR A 18 5.72 6.65 -14.15
N LEU A 19 6.30 7.43 -15.05
CA LEU A 19 5.61 8.56 -15.68
C LEU A 19 4.33 8.16 -16.44
N ARG A 20 4.23 6.89 -16.83
CA ARG A 20 3.03 6.31 -17.45
C ARG A 20 1.93 5.93 -16.44
N GLY A 21 2.18 6.13 -15.15
CA GLY A 21 1.23 5.84 -14.07
C GLY A 21 1.23 4.40 -13.57
N LYS A 22 2.09 3.51 -14.12
CA LYS A 22 2.25 2.14 -13.59
C LYS A 22 2.92 2.18 -12.22
N VAL A 23 2.38 1.42 -11.27
CA VAL A 23 2.94 1.20 -9.92
C VAL A 23 3.81 -0.06 -9.94
N LEU A 24 5.08 0.10 -9.61
CA LEU A 24 6.09 -0.94 -9.60
C LEU A 24 6.28 -1.53 -8.19
N PRO A 25 6.70 -2.81 -8.10
CA PRO A 25 6.98 -3.44 -6.83
C PRO A 25 8.16 -2.79 -6.12
N VAL A 26 8.17 -2.90 -4.80
CA VAL A 26 9.24 -2.37 -3.95
C VAL A 26 9.77 -3.43 -2.99
N GLY A 27 11.06 -3.31 -2.66
CA GLY A 27 11.69 -4.10 -1.60
C GLY A 27 11.38 -3.60 -0.19
N GLY A 28 11.83 -4.37 0.82
CA GLY A 28 11.74 -3.99 2.23
C GLY A 28 10.31 -3.99 2.79
N ILE A 29 9.41 -4.80 2.21
CA ILE A 29 7.98 -4.80 2.54
C ILE A 29 7.75 -5.14 4.02
N LYS A 30 8.50 -6.08 4.56
CA LYS A 30 8.39 -6.50 5.97
C LYS A 30 8.61 -5.34 6.95
N GLU A 31 9.63 -4.53 6.72
CA GLU A 31 9.95 -3.37 7.57
C GLU A 31 8.88 -2.28 7.43
N LYS A 32 8.39 -2.06 6.21
CA LYS A 32 7.32 -1.09 5.91
C LYS A 32 6.00 -1.48 6.58
N ILE A 33 5.62 -2.76 6.53
CA ILE A 33 4.44 -3.29 7.23
C ILE A 33 4.57 -3.13 8.73
N LEU A 34 5.75 -3.44 9.29
CA LEU A 34 5.98 -3.30 10.73
C LEU A 34 5.88 -1.84 11.17
N ALA A 35 6.42 -0.92 10.38
CA ALA A 35 6.29 0.51 10.63
C ALA A 35 4.83 0.98 10.56
N ALA A 36 4.09 0.55 9.53
CA ALA A 36 2.66 0.87 9.38
C ALA A 36 1.84 0.36 10.57
N LYS A 37 2.07 -0.90 10.98
CA LYS A 37 1.41 -1.50 12.15
C LYS A 37 1.71 -0.74 13.44
N ARG A 38 2.96 -0.31 13.65
CA ARG A 38 3.37 0.52 14.80
C ARG A 38 2.73 1.91 14.77
N ALA A 39 2.51 2.47 13.59
CA ALA A 39 1.83 3.74 13.39
C ALA A 39 0.30 3.66 13.52
N GLY A 40 -0.27 2.46 13.78
CA GLY A 40 -1.71 2.27 13.92
C GLY A 40 -2.47 2.38 12.58
N ILE A 41 -1.78 2.13 11.48
CA ILE A 41 -2.35 2.09 10.13
C ILE A 41 -3.06 0.75 9.96
N ASP A 42 -4.30 0.79 9.48
CA ASP A 42 -5.08 -0.42 9.22
C ASP A 42 -5.01 -0.86 7.76
N THR A 43 -4.81 0.06 6.81
CA THR A 43 -4.85 -0.23 5.38
C THR A 43 -3.52 0.12 4.70
N ILE A 44 -2.99 -0.82 3.91
CA ILE A 44 -1.73 -0.69 3.18
C ILE A 44 -1.97 -0.92 1.68
N ILE A 45 -1.60 0.05 0.87
CA ILE A 45 -1.68 0.00 -0.59
C ILE A 45 -0.31 -0.39 -1.17
N LEU A 46 -0.30 -1.42 -2.01
CA LEU A 46 0.91 -2.04 -2.60
C LEU A 46 0.72 -2.31 -4.09
N SER A 47 1.82 -2.47 -4.82
CA SER A 47 1.76 -3.01 -6.19
C SER A 47 1.23 -4.44 -6.17
N LYS A 48 0.46 -4.83 -7.19
CA LYS A 48 0.00 -6.21 -7.40
C LYS A 48 1.15 -7.21 -7.51
N GLU A 49 2.30 -6.77 -8.02
CA GLU A 49 3.49 -7.62 -8.11
C GLU A 49 4.03 -8.00 -6.71
N ASN A 50 3.80 -7.19 -5.68
CA ASN A 50 4.21 -7.46 -4.31
C ASN A 50 3.28 -8.42 -3.53
N GLU A 51 2.14 -8.82 -4.08
CA GLU A 51 1.23 -9.77 -3.43
C GLU A 51 1.93 -11.12 -3.14
N LYS A 52 2.83 -11.55 -4.02
CA LYS A 52 3.61 -12.78 -3.84
C LYS A 52 4.52 -12.68 -2.62
N ASP A 53 5.24 -11.57 -2.49
CA ASP A 53 6.12 -11.33 -1.33
C ASP A 53 5.33 -11.29 -0.03
N ILE A 54 4.12 -10.69 -0.02
CA ILE A 54 3.24 -10.64 1.15
C ILE A 54 2.81 -12.03 1.59
N ASN A 55 2.45 -12.89 0.65
CA ASN A 55 2.01 -14.25 0.94
C ASN A 55 3.14 -15.11 1.56
N GLU A 56 4.40 -14.76 1.34
CA GLU A 56 5.55 -15.41 1.99
C GLU A 56 5.82 -14.90 3.42
N ILE A 57 5.23 -13.76 3.81
CA ILE A 57 5.40 -13.20 5.16
C ILE A 57 4.51 -13.96 6.14
N LYS A 58 5.06 -14.27 7.33
CA LYS A 58 4.30 -14.94 8.40
C LYS A 58 3.03 -14.16 8.77
N GLU A 59 1.93 -14.89 8.94
CA GLU A 59 0.61 -14.35 9.30
C GLU A 59 0.63 -13.40 10.51
N MET A 60 1.49 -13.64 11.49
CA MET A 60 1.63 -12.77 12.68
C MET A 60 1.89 -11.29 12.34
N TYR A 61 2.58 -11.01 11.24
CA TYR A 61 2.89 -9.65 10.80
C TYR A 61 1.74 -9.02 10.03
N ILE A 62 1.09 -9.78 9.15
CA ILE A 62 0.00 -9.32 8.27
C ILE A 62 -1.37 -9.33 8.95
N LYS A 63 -1.52 -10.06 10.07
CA LYS A 63 -2.78 -10.15 10.82
C LYS A 63 -3.20 -8.78 11.35
N GLY A 64 -4.44 -8.41 11.03
CA GLY A 64 -5.06 -7.14 11.42
C GLY A 64 -4.75 -5.97 10.50
N LEU A 65 -4.13 -6.21 9.34
CA LEU A 65 -3.91 -5.23 8.29
C LEU A 65 -4.71 -5.60 7.05
N ASN A 66 -5.24 -4.58 6.38
CA ASN A 66 -5.93 -4.70 5.10
C ASN A 66 -4.95 -4.33 3.98
N PHE A 67 -4.79 -5.22 2.99
CA PHE A 67 -3.89 -5.00 1.86
C PHE A 67 -4.69 -4.72 0.60
N ILE A 68 -4.40 -3.62 -0.07
CA ILE A 68 -5.02 -3.25 -1.34
C ILE A 68 -3.94 -3.26 -2.43
N TYR A 69 -4.12 -4.11 -3.43
CA TYR A 69 -3.18 -4.30 -4.51
C TYR A 69 -3.60 -3.52 -5.75
N VAL A 70 -2.70 -2.69 -6.28
CA VAL A 70 -2.96 -1.81 -7.43
C VAL A 70 -1.93 -2.04 -8.54
N ASN A 71 -2.29 -1.75 -9.79
CA ASN A 71 -1.35 -1.74 -10.92
C ASN A 71 -1.03 -0.32 -11.39
N ASN A 72 -1.98 0.60 -11.25
CA ASN A 72 -1.87 1.97 -11.71
C ASN A 72 -2.22 2.99 -10.62
N ILE A 73 -1.68 4.19 -10.74
CA ILE A 73 -1.95 5.30 -9.82
C ILE A 73 -3.42 5.71 -9.79
N SER A 74 -4.15 5.51 -10.90
CA SER A 74 -5.59 5.78 -10.94
C SER A 74 -6.38 4.96 -9.92
N GLU A 75 -6.01 3.68 -9.73
CA GLU A 75 -6.62 2.78 -8.75
C GLU A 75 -6.33 3.24 -7.32
N VAL A 76 -5.12 3.77 -7.09
CA VAL A 76 -4.74 4.38 -5.80
C VAL A 76 -5.65 5.56 -5.51
N LEU A 77 -5.80 6.49 -6.46
CA LEU A 77 -6.61 7.69 -6.29
C LEU A 77 -8.08 7.34 -6.01
N GLU A 78 -8.63 6.33 -6.69
CA GLU A 78 -9.99 5.84 -6.43
C GLU A 78 -10.15 5.21 -5.04
N THR A 79 -9.11 4.53 -4.57
CA THR A 79 -9.11 3.85 -3.26
C THR A 79 -9.02 4.83 -2.08
N ILE A 80 -8.21 5.89 -2.20
CA ILE A 80 -7.86 6.78 -1.08
C ILE A 80 -8.85 7.94 -0.86
N PHE A 81 -9.61 8.32 -1.89
CA PHE A 81 -10.67 9.31 -1.82
C PHE A 81 -12.04 8.66 -1.55
#